data_AF-A0A959P6R9-F1
#
_entry.id   AF-A0A959P6R9-F1
#
_cell.length_a   1.000
_cell.length_b   1.000
_cell.length_c   1.000
_cell.angle_alpha   90.00
_cell.angle_beta   90.00
_cell.angle_gamma   90.00
#
_symmetry.space_group_name_H-M   'P 1'
#
loop_
_entity.id
_entity.type
_entity.pdbx_description
1 polymer ?
#
loop_
_entity_poly.entity_id
_entity_poly.type
_entity_poly.pdbx_seq_one_letter_code
_entity_poly.pdbx_strand_id
1 'polypeptide(L)'
;AFGIKLQLSKNLIHIVEKVLPFANPEDTTSIKINLQRIKNEIGILNNILSGNFNFNDENGIISFPVIEQTENVNYDNGLLEELIISFGGTKNKNKTEFILSPSLPNIDEKLYNQLNNSWKFAVNFLSTITKRKIPHFDVYVRFKNKFGIYEGNSLGTALTIGFIQQLIIYFDLLEICKIKSSILTTGSVNEQGDIFSVSKNIIEQKTKVAFYSNTQKFVVAEEDKIFAKNIVKQEQKKYPNRNLEIIGVSNLNEIFNRRDIIEIKKQNPISWGSKKVLKNKIAVTSLAALLTILGFIYFDKDVNPVSVEIVKDAFLVKNSKNEILWKKETVLLEAQQYGFAPYNFYRILDVDNDGKNEVIFVHLNNYKSLALFNYKGELKWDYNHKDSVETSYEKFIGNFYFNGIIDTVHSDNKIA
;
A
#
# COMPACT_ATOMS: atom_id res chain seq x y z
N ALA A 1 -33.34 2.34 11.80
CA ALA A 1 -33.88 1.72 13.03
C ALA A 1 -34.78 0.57 12.62
N PHE A 2 -34.61 -0.63 13.18
CA PHE A 2 -35.72 -1.52 13.54
C PHE A 2 -35.30 -2.43 14.70
N GLY A 3 -35.90 -2.16 15.85
CA GLY A 3 -36.13 -3.15 16.91
C GLY A 3 -37.55 -3.01 17.45
N ILE A 4 -38.50 -2.62 16.58
CA ILE A 4 -39.92 -2.52 16.89
C ILE A 4 -40.66 -3.64 16.16
N LYS A 5 -41.59 -4.31 16.85
CA LYS A 5 -42.45 -5.35 16.27
C LYS A 5 -43.26 -4.77 15.10
N LEU A 6 -43.17 -5.40 13.93
CA LEU A 6 -43.86 -5.01 12.69
C LEU A 6 -45.35 -4.67 12.90
N GLN A 7 -46.06 -5.46 13.72
CA GLN A 7 -47.48 -5.26 13.98
C GLN A 7 -47.78 -3.96 14.73
N LEU A 8 -46.90 -3.57 15.68
CA LEU A 8 -47.05 -2.31 16.41
C LEU A 8 -46.90 -1.12 15.47
N SER A 9 -45.90 -1.16 14.58
CA SER A 9 -45.66 -0.12 13.58
C SER A 9 -46.84 0.01 12.60
N LYS A 10 -47.42 -1.11 12.15
CA LYS A 10 -48.63 -1.11 11.31
C LYS A 10 -49.83 -0.47 12.02
N ASN A 11 -50.04 -0.82 13.28
CA ASN A 11 -51.13 -0.25 14.09
C ASN A 11 -50.95 1.26 14.30
N LEU A 12 -49.72 1.72 14.56
CA LEU A 12 -49.40 3.14 14.70
C LEU A 12 -49.69 3.92 13.41
N ILE A 13 -49.28 3.40 12.25
CA ILE A 13 -49.62 4.04 10.95
C ILE A 13 -51.13 4.19 10.82
N HIS A 14 -51.89 3.12 11.07
CA HIS A 14 -53.36 3.16 10.94
C HIS A 14 -54.01 4.21 11.85
N ILE A 15 -53.50 4.36 13.08
CA ILE A 15 -53.96 5.39 14.01
C ILE A 15 -53.61 6.79 13.47
N VAL A 16 -52.37 7.00 13.04
CA VAL A 16 -51.94 8.31 12.52
C VAL A 16 -52.71 8.68 11.25
N GLU A 17 -52.98 7.74 10.34
CA GLU A 17 -53.79 7.97 9.14
C GLU A 17 -55.23 8.37 9.46
N LYS A 18 -55.81 7.79 10.52
CA LYS A 18 -57.15 8.16 10.99
C LYS A 18 -57.22 9.53 11.65
N VAL A 19 -56.15 9.94 12.32
CA VAL A 19 -56.10 11.22 13.04
C VAL A 19 -55.66 12.37 12.12
N LEU A 20 -54.93 12.06 11.04
CA LEU A 20 -54.39 13.05 10.09
C LEU A 20 -55.43 14.07 9.54
N PRO A 21 -56.68 13.70 9.20
CA PRO A 21 -57.69 14.66 8.74
C PRO A 21 -58.08 15.71 9.78
N PHE A 22 -57.78 15.47 11.06
CA PHE A 22 -58.09 16.36 12.18
C PHE A 22 -56.87 17.18 12.64
N ALA A 23 -55.70 16.99 12.01
CA ALA A 23 -54.50 17.75 12.34
C ALA A 23 -54.57 19.18 11.80
N ASN A 24 -53.90 20.11 12.48
CA ASN A 24 -53.77 21.48 11.98
C ASN A 24 -53.04 21.50 10.62
N PRO A 25 -53.36 22.44 9.71
CA PRO A 25 -52.72 22.51 8.39
C PRO A 25 -51.18 22.62 8.45
N GLU A 26 -50.66 23.33 9.45
CA GLU A 26 -49.22 23.51 9.67
C GLU A 26 -48.50 22.20 10.01
N ASP A 27 -49.13 21.34 10.82
CA ASP A 27 -48.57 20.05 11.24
C ASP A 27 -48.76 18.96 10.20
N THR A 28 -49.78 19.08 9.36
CA THR A 28 -50.19 18.07 8.38
C THR A 28 -49.06 17.67 7.45
N THR A 29 -48.24 18.62 7.01
CA THR A 29 -47.10 18.36 6.11
C THR A 29 -46.01 17.54 6.81
N SER A 30 -45.64 17.91 8.03
CA SER A 30 -44.65 17.18 8.84
C SER A 30 -45.11 15.77 9.17
N ILE A 31 -46.40 15.60 9.53
CA ILE A 31 -46.98 14.28 9.82
C ILE A 31 -46.98 13.42 8.55
N LYS A 32 -47.36 13.95 7.38
CA LYS A 32 -47.32 13.23 6.11
C LYS A 32 -45.91 12.76 5.75
N ILE A 33 -44.90 13.62 5.90
CA ILE A 33 -43.50 13.26 5.64
C ILE A 33 -43.06 12.12 6.56
N ASN A 34 -43.34 12.23 7.86
CA ASN A 34 -42.99 11.19 8.82
C ASN A 34 -43.76 9.88 8.58
N LEU A 35 -45.03 9.97 8.21
CA LEU A 35 -45.84 8.79 7.88
C LEU A 35 -45.30 8.07 6.65
N GLN A 36 -44.91 8.81 5.62
CA GLN A 36 -44.27 8.23 4.44
C GLN A 36 -42.92 7.59 4.81
N ARG A 37 -42.13 8.23 5.67
CA ARG A 37 -40.89 7.64 6.19
C ARG A 37 -41.15 6.31 6.90
N ILE A 38 -42.11 6.25 7.82
CA ILE A 38 -42.47 5.03 8.57
C ILE A 38 -43.00 3.94 7.60
N LYS A 39 -43.79 4.31 6.58
CA LYS A 39 -44.25 3.36 5.55
C LYS A 39 -43.10 2.75 4.77
N ASN A 40 -42.16 3.59 4.29
CA ASN A 40 -40.96 3.12 3.59
C ASN A 40 -40.14 2.18 4.49
N GLU A 41 -39.98 2.58 5.74
CA GLU A 41 -39.34 1.82 6.81
C GLU A 41 -39.99 0.43 6.99
N ILE A 42 -41.31 0.35 7.11
CA ILE A 42 -42.05 -0.93 7.18
C ILE A 42 -41.89 -1.75 5.90
N GLY A 43 -41.89 -1.11 4.73
CA GLY A 43 -41.64 -1.78 3.45
C GLY A 43 -40.28 -2.49 3.44
N ILE A 44 -39.24 -1.80 3.88
CA ILE A 44 -37.88 -2.36 4.06
C ILE A 44 -37.91 -3.54 5.03
N LEU A 45 -38.57 -3.39 6.19
CA LEU A 45 -38.67 -4.45 7.19
C LEU A 45 -39.41 -5.69 6.64
N ASN A 46 -40.50 -5.51 5.90
CA ASN A 46 -41.21 -6.63 5.26
C ASN A 46 -40.31 -7.35 4.25
N ASN A 47 -39.54 -6.61 3.46
CA ASN A 47 -38.59 -7.21 2.51
C ASN A 47 -37.55 -8.07 3.24
N ILE A 48 -36.95 -7.53 4.31
CA ILE A 48 -35.99 -8.26 5.16
C ILE A 48 -36.63 -9.53 5.72
N LEU A 49 -37.82 -9.43 6.34
CA LEU A 49 -38.52 -10.55 6.96
C LEU A 49 -38.99 -11.60 5.93
N SER A 50 -39.18 -11.19 4.67
CA SER A 50 -39.48 -12.09 3.55
C SER A 50 -38.24 -12.74 2.93
N GLY A 51 -37.03 -12.44 3.43
CA GLY A 51 -35.76 -12.99 2.94
C GLY A 51 -35.13 -12.23 1.76
N ASN A 52 -35.66 -11.05 1.41
CA ASN A 52 -35.15 -10.24 0.30
C ASN A 52 -34.13 -9.22 0.80
N PHE A 53 -32.86 -9.39 0.42
CA PHE A 53 -31.73 -8.55 0.83
C PHE A 53 -31.11 -7.79 -0.35
N ASN A 54 -31.89 -6.91 -0.99
CA ASN A 54 -31.39 -6.02 -2.04
C ASN A 54 -31.07 -4.65 -1.45
N PHE A 55 -30.10 -4.59 -0.53
CA PHE A 55 -29.63 -3.34 0.06
C PHE A 55 -28.20 -3.07 -0.40
N ASN A 56 -27.98 -1.90 -1.00
CA ASN A 56 -26.64 -1.39 -1.25
C ASN A 56 -26.05 -0.90 0.07
N ASP A 57 -25.65 -1.83 0.94
CA ASP A 57 -24.99 -1.50 2.19
C ASP A 57 -23.49 -1.26 1.93
N GLU A 58 -22.94 -0.18 2.49
CA GLU A 58 -21.53 0.15 2.35
C GLU A 58 -20.66 -0.74 3.25
N ASN A 59 -19.64 -1.39 2.67
CA ASN A 59 -18.64 -2.14 3.44
C ASN A 59 -17.81 -1.21 4.33
N GLY A 60 -17.50 -1.68 5.54
CA GLY A 60 -16.68 -0.97 6.53
C GLY A 60 -17.47 -0.20 7.58
N ILE A 61 -18.80 -0.11 7.49
CA ILE A 61 -19.62 0.41 8.59
C ILE A 61 -19.63 -0.62 9.71
N ILE A 62 -19.29 -0.20 10.93
CA ILE A 62 -19.29 -1.05 12.11
C ILE A 62 -20.57 -0.79 12.87
N SER A 63 -21.43 -1.80 12.92
CA SER A 63 -22.72 -1.73 13.60
C SER A 63 -22.83 -2.75 14.72
N PHE A 64 -23.55 -2.39 15.77
CA PHE A 64 -23.77 -3.26 16.91
C PHE A 64 -25.18 -3.02 17.52
N PRO A 65 -25.83 -4.05 18.06
CA PRO A 65 -27.11 -3.88 18.71
C PRO A 65 -26.94 -3.31 20.12
N VAL A 66 -27.79 -2.34 20.45
CA VAL A 66 -27.97 -1.77 21.78
C VAL A 66 -29.38 -2.06 22.27
N ILE A 67 -29.53 -2.16 23.58
CA ILE A 67 -30.81 -2.38 24.26
C ILE A 67 -31.02 -1.23 25.24
N GLU A 68 -32.26 -0.76 25.35
CA GLU A 68 -32.62 0.27 26.31
C GLU A 68 -32.73 -0.36 27.71
N GLN A 69 -32.00 0.18 28.69
CA GLN A 69 -32.21 -0.20 30.08
C GLN A 69 -33.50 0.46 30.57
N THR A 70 -34.54 -0.33 30.82
CA THR A 70 -35.78 0.15 31.43
C THR A 70 -36.04 -0.65 32.70
N GLU A 71 -36.61 0.01 33.72
CA GLU A 71 -37.01 -0.67 34.97
C GLU A 71 -38.12 -1.72 34.72
N ASN A 72 -38.86 -1.58 33.61
CA ASN A 72 -39.88 -2.52 33.17
C ASN A 72 -39.35 -3.47 32.08
N VAL A 73 -38.94 -4.67 32.49
CA VAL A 73 -38.37 -5.76 31.68
C VAL A 73 -39.21 -6.18 30.45
N ASN A 74 -40.45 -5.73 30.33
CA ASN A 74 -41.41 -6.19 29.32
C ASN A 74 -41.33 -5.47 27.96
N TYR A 75 -40.54 -4.41 27.81
CA TYR A 75 -40.35 -3.75 26.52
C TYR A 75 -39.03 -4.18 25.87
N ASP A 76 -39.12 -5.04 24.86
CA ASP A 76 -38.01 -5.44 23.97
C ASP A 76 -37.62 -4.27 23.04
N ASN A 77 -37.18 -3.13 23.59
CA ASN A 77 -36.71 -2.00 22.80
C ASN A 77 -35.20 -2.11 22.60
N GLY A 78 -34.79 -2.41 21.37
CA GLY A 78 -33.40 -2.35 20.98
C GLY A 78 -33.21 -1.66 19.65
N LEU A 79 -32.00 -1.14 19.43
CA LEU A 79 -31.67 -0.33 18.27
C LEU A 79 -30.32 -0.77 17.71
N LEU A 80 -30.06 -0.43 16.46
CA LEU A 80 -28.75 -0.59 15.86
C LEU A 80 -27.98 0.71 15.95
N GLU A 81 -26.84 0.67 16.61
CA GLU A 81 -25.90 1.78 16.65
C GLU A 81 -24.77 1.56 15.65
N GLU A 82 -24.25 2.66 15.11
CA GLU A 82 -23.07 2.66 14.25
C GLU A 82 -21.90 3.36 14.95
N LEU A 83 -20.73 2.74 14.84
CA LEU A 83 -19.50 3.23 15.41
C LEU A 83 -18.63 3.90 14.36
N ILE A 84 -18.23 5.14 14.64
CA ILE A 84 -17.29 5.91 13.81
C ILE A 84 -16.05 6.18 14.65
N ILE A 85 -14.88 5.76 14.15
CA ILE A 85 -13.59 5.97 14.81
C ILE A 85 -12.72 6.86 13.93
N SER A 86 -12.07 7.84 14.55
CA SER A 86 -11.08 8.69 13.87
C SER A 86 -9.95 9.06 14.83
N PHE A 87 -8.78 9.42 14.27
CA PHE A 87 -7.62 9.82 15.06
C PHE A 87 -7.28 11.28 14.80
N GLY A 88 -7.04 12.03 15.87
CA GLY A 88 -6.47 13.38 15.82
C GLY A 88 -4.98 13.39 16.14
N GLY A 89 -4.36 14.55 15.93
CA GLY A 89 -3.02 14.80 16.47
C GLY A 89 -3.07 14.81 17.99
N THR A 90 -2.15 14.09 18.64
CA THR A 90 -2.20 13.97 20.09
C THR A 90 -1.75 15.25 20.79
N LYS A 91 -2.52 15.70 21.79
CA LYS A 91 -2.08 16.75 22.72
C LYS A 91 -1.04 16.23 23.72
N ASN A 92 -1.06 14.93 24.02
CA ASN A 92 -0.18 14.30 24.99
C ASN A 92 0.65 13.17 24.36
N LYS A 93 1.94 13.43 24.14
CA LYS A 93 2.84 12.45 23.51
C LYS A 93 3.06 11.17 24.33
N ASN A 94 2.60 11.10 25.58
CA ASN A 94 2.87 9.98 26.49
C ASN A 94 1.69 9.02 26.68
N LYS A 95 0.49 9.37 26.25
CA LYS A 95 -0.69 8.49 26.41
C LYS A 95 -1.71 8.71 25.31
N THR A 96 -2.42 7.63 24.97
CA THR A 96 -3.59 7.70 24.10
C THR A 96 -4.79 8.19 24.92
N GLU A 97 -5.51 9.20 24.43
CA GLU A 97 -6.73 9.70 25.06
C GLU A 97 -7.96 9.30 24.24
N PHE A 98 -9.02 8.82 24.90
CA PHE A 98 -10.28 8.48 24.24
C PHE A 98 -11.30 9.60 24.43
N ILE A 99 -11.88 10.07 23.33
CA ILE A 99 -12.87 11.15 23.30
C ILE A 99 -14.17 10.55 22.76
N LEU A 100 -15.16 10.38 23.64
CA LEU A 100 -16.47 9.86 23.30
C LEU A 100 -17.41 10.97 22.78
N SER A 101 -18.18 10.67 21.75
CA SER A 101 -19.23 11.56 21.23
C SER A 101 -20.57 10.80 21.12
N PRO A 102 -21.64 11.22 21.83
CA PRO A 102 -21.72 12.42 22.67
C PRO A 102 -20.84 12.35 23.93
N SER A 103 -20.45 13.51 24.46
CA SER A 103 -19.65 13.58 25.69
C SER A 103 -20.49 13.07 26.86
N LEU A 104 -19.99 12.06 27.56
CA LEU A 104 -20.64 11.51 28.74
C LEU A 104 -20.05 12.19 30.00
N PRO A 105 -20.88 12.70 30.93
CA PRO A 105 -20.40 13.38 32.13
C PRO A 105 -19.57 12.45 33.02
N ASN A 106 -19.95 11.17 33.09
CA ASN A 106 -19.16 10.09 33.68
C ASN A 106 -19.14 8.92 32.69
N ILE A 107 -17.95 8.50 32.27
CA ILE A 107 -17.79 7.31 31.44
C ILE A 107 -17.89 6.10 32.36
N ASP A 108 -18.81 5.19 32.04
CA ASP A 108 -18.93 3.90 32.71
C ASP A 108 -17.58 3.14 32.70
N GLU A 109 -17.17 2.63 33.86
CA GLU A 109 -15.87 1.97 34.04
C GLU A 109 -15.72 0.76 33.11
N LYS A 110 -16.81 0.02 32.92
CA LYS A 110 -16.91 -1.12 32.00
C LYS A 110 -16.63 -0.69 30.56
N LEU A 111 -17.29 0.37 30.08
CA LEU A 111 -17.02 0.95 28.76
C LEU A 111 -15.56 1.43 28.63
N TYR A 112 -15.02 2.10 29.64
CA TYR A 112 -13.62 2.56 29.63
C TYR A 112 -12.62 1.39 29.55
N ASN A 113 -12.87 0.31 30.29
CA ASN A 113 -12.07 -0.90 30.21
C ASN A 113 -12.15 -1.56 28.82
N GLN A 114 -13.34 -1.57 28.21
CA GLN A 114 -13.48 -2.06 26.84
C GLN A 114 -12.69 -1.22 25.82
N LEU A 115 -12.68 0.11 25.95
CA LEU A 115 -11.87 0.99 25.10
C LEU A 115 -10.38 0.64 25.21
N ASN A 116 -9.88 0.52 26.44
CA ASN A 116 -8.48 0.20 26.70
C ASN A 116 -8.09 -1.18 26.18
N ASN A 117 -8.87 -2.21 26.49
CA ASN A 117 -8.59 -3.59 26.06
C ASN A 117 -8.60 -3.69 24.52
N SER A 118 -9.64 -3.15 23.90
CA SER A 118 -9.80 -3.15 22.44
C SER A 118 -8.66 -2.41 21.75
N TRP A 119 -8.25 -1.26 22.31
CA TRP A 119 -7.13 -0.48 21.79
C TRP A 119 -5.79 -1.20 21.92
N LYS A 120 -5.50 -1.76 23.11
CA LYS A 120 -4.27 -2.53 23.36
C LYS A 120 -4.16 -3.71 22.39
N PHE A 121 -5.24 -4.47 22.22
CA PHE A 121 -5.27 -5.55 21.24
C PHE A 121 -5.02 -5.03 19.83
N ALA A 122 -5.72 -3.97 19.40
CA ALA A 122 -5.56 -3.40 18.05
C ALA A 122 -4.11 -2.93 17.77
N VAL A 123 -3.49 -2.27 18.75
CA VAL A 123 -2.08 -1.83 18.69
C VAL A 123 -1.13 -3.02 18.59
N ASN A 124 -1.33 -4.06 19.41
CA ASN A 124 -0.51 -5.27 19.40
C ASN A 124 -0.68 -6.03 18.07
N PHE A 125 -1.92 -6.18 17.60
CA PHE A 125 -2.23 -6.81 16.32
C PHE A 125 -1.49 -6.11 15.18
N LEU A 126 -1.55 -4.78 15.10
CA LEU A 126 -0.86 -4.06 14.03
C LEU A 126 0.65 -3.92 14.21
N SER A 127 1.17 -3.91 15.43
CA SER A 127 2.62 -3.89 15.64
C SER A 127 3.27 -5.18 15.14
N THR A 128 2.60 -6.33 15.27
CA THR A 128 3.09 -7.60 14.70
C THR A 128 3.16 -7.57 13.17
N ILE A 129 2.16 -6.96 12.52
CA ILE A 129 2.09 -6.87 11.06
C ILE A 129 3.10 -5.84 10.51
N THR A 130 3.15 -4.65 11.12
CA THR A 130 3.94 -3.53 10.60
C THR A 130 5.38 -3.51 11.10
N LYS A 131 5.69 -4.24 12.17
CA LYS A 131 6.97 -4.19 12.91
C LYS A 131 7.35 -2.78 13.36
N ARG A 132 6.34 -1.92 13.60
CA ARG A 132 6.51 -0.52 13.99
C ARG A 132 5.85 -0.26 15.34
N LYS A 133 6.44 0.66 16.11
CA LYS A 133 5.80 1.20 17.30
C LYS A 133 4.66 2.12 16.87
N ILE A 134 3.47 1.84 17.37
CA ILE A 134 2.29 2.68 17.17
C ILE A 134 2.40 3.89 18.12
N PRO A 135 2.30 5.14 17.63
CA PRO A 135 2.36 6.31 18.48
C PRO A 135 1.06 6.48 19.29
N HIS A 136 1.09 7.42 20.23
CA HIS A 136 -0.10 7.81 20.98
C HIS A 136 -1.01 8.71 20.15
N PHE A 137 -2.32 8.59 20.38
CA PHE A 137 -3.35 9.29 19.62
C PHE A 137 -4.41 9.90 20.52
N ASP A 138 -5.04 10.96 20.03
CA ASP A 138 -6.37 11.35 20.52
C ASP A 138 -7.39 10.58 19.65
N VAL A 139 -8.06 9.60 20.25
CA VAL A 139 -8.95 8.65 19.58
C VAL A 139 -10.39 9.08 19.79
N TYR A 140 -11.03 9.52 18.71
CA TYR A 140 -12.43 9.94 18.72
C TYR A 140 -13.32 8.76 18.40
N VAL A 141 -14.18 8.39 19.35
CA VAL A 141 -15.16 7.30 19.23
C VAL A 141 -16.54 7.94 19.24
N ARG A 142 -17.21 7.94 18.08
CA ARG A 142 -18.51 8.58 17.88
C ARG A 142 -19.57 7.53 17.62
N PHE A 143 -20.65 7.60 18.40
CA PHE A 143 -21.90 6.89 18.12
C PHE A 143 -22.74 7.75 17.18
N LYS A 144 -23.09 7.20 16.02
CA LYS A 144 -23.72 7.99 14.94
C LYS A 144 -25.13 8.43 15.32
N ASN A 145 -25.92 7.52 15.87
CA ASN A 145 -27.34 7.75 16.12
C ASN A 145 -27.63 8.40 17.48
N LYS A 146 -26.68 8.32 18.42
CA LYS A 146 -26.71 9.01 19.73
C LYS A 146 -27.98 8.74 20.53
N PHE A 147 -28.38 7.46 20.62
CA PHE A 147 -29.63 7.09 21.29
C PHE A 147 -29.65 7.36 22.79
N GLY A 148 -28.49 7.50 23.45
CA GLY A 148 -28.43 7.81 24.87
C GLY A 148 -27.04 7.70 25.47
N ILE A 149 -26.99 7.41 26.77
CA ILE A 149 -25.77 7.07 27.51
C ILE A 149 -25.52 5.57 27.34
N TYR A 150 -24.30 5.20 26.94
CA TYR A 150 -23.94 3.81 26.68
C TYR A 150 -23.19 3.23 27.87
N GLU A 151 -23.57 2.03 28.28
CA GLU A 151 -22.97 1.31 29.40
C GLU A 151 -22.76 -0.17 29.07
N GLY A 152 -21.83 -0.80 29.80
CA GLY A 152 -21.60 -2.24 29.78
C GLY A 152 -20.46 -2.70 28.88
N ASN A 153 -20.29 -4.02 28.82
CA ASN A 153 -19.08 -4.65 28.27
C ASN A 153 -19.23 -5.12 26.82
N SER A 154 -20.41 -5.00 26.22
CA SER A 154 -20.73 -5.70 24.97
C SER A 154 -20.13 -5.10 23.68
N LEU A 155 -19.39 -3.99 23.80
CA LEU A 155 -18.89 -3.18 22.67
C LEU A 155 -17.48 -3.56 22.20
N GLY A 156 -16.73 -4.36 22.97
CA GLY A 156 -15.30 -4.61 22.73
C GLY A 156 -14.97 -5.14 21.33
N THR A 157 -15.81 -6.04 20.81
CA THR A 157 -15.60 -6.61 19.47
C THR A 157 -15.70 -5.53 18.38
N ALA A 158 -16.73 -4.70 18.44
CA ALA A 158 -16.95 -3.62 17.47
C ALA A 158 -15.84 -2.56 17.55
N LEU A 159 -15.44 -2.16 18.77
CA LEU A 159 -14.34 -1.23 19.00
C LEU A 159 -13.03 -1.74 18.41
N THR A 160 -12.69 -2.99 18.66
CA THR A 160 -11.43 -3.56 18.19
C THR A 160 -11.35 -3.59 16.68
N ILE A 161 -12.43 -4.02 16.01
CA ILE A 161 -12.53 -4.00 14.55
C ILE A 161 -12.34 -2.56 14.04
N GLY A 162 -13.00 -1.58 14.65
CA GLY A 162 -12.88 -0.18 14.24
C GLY A 162 -11.51 0.42 14.45
N PHE A 163 -10.85 0.11 15.56
CA PHE A 163 -9.49 0.56 15.81
C PHE A 163 -8.52 -0.02 14.78
N ILE A 164 -8.63 -1.31 14.47
CA ILE A 164 -7.77 -1.95 13.45
C ILE A 164 -8.02 -1.35 12.07
N GLN A 165 -9.29 -1.19 11.66
CA GLN A 165 -9.62 -0.56 10.38
C GLN A 165 -9.04 0.86 10.27
N GLN A 166 -9.21 1.67 11.32
CA GLN A 166 -8.76 3.05 11.30
C GLN A 166 -7.24 3.18 11.37
N LEU A 167 -6.56 2.29 12.10
CA LEU A 167 -5.09 2.24 12.13
C LEU A 167 -4.52 1.81 10.78
N ILE A 168 -5.12 0.82 10.10
CA ILE A 168 -4.73 0.41 8.75
C ILE A 168 -4.80 1.58 7.77
N ILE A 169 -5.89 2.37 7.84
CA ILE A 169 -6.07 3.58 7.04
C ILE A 169 -5.01 4.63 7.41
N TYR A 170 -4.80 4.88 8.70
CA TYR A 170 -3.86 5.89 9.18
C TYR A 170 -2.41 5.61 8.74
N PHE A 171 -1.98 4.35 8.83
CA PHE A 171 -0.64 3.93 8.40
C PHE A 171 -0.52 3.73 6.89
N ASP A 172 -1.62 3.92 6.14
CA ASP A 172 -1.71 3.73 4.70
C ASP A 172 -1.11 2.37 4.29
N LEU A 173 -1.58 1.30 4.93
CA LEU A 173 -1.10 -0.05 4.62
C LEU A 173 -1.66 -0.51 3.26
N LEU A 174 -0.86 -1.30 2.54
CA LEU A 174 -1.25 -1.81 1.21
C LEU A 174 -2.51 -2.68 1.28
N GLU A 175 -2.73 -3.38 2.38
CA GLU A 175 -3.91 -4.20 2.61
C GLU A 175 -4.91 -3.45 3.48
N ILE A 176 -6.10 -3.22 2.93
CA ILE A 176 -7.24 -2.67 3.65
C ILE A 176 -8.05 -3.83 4.20
N CYS A 177 -8.27 -3.81 5.51
CA CYS A 177 -9.21 -4.68 6.21
C CYS A 177 -10.50 -3.90 6.45
N LYS A 178 -11.66 -4.46 6.09
CA LYS A 178 -12.99 -3.91 6.36
C LYS A 178 -13.93 -5.01 6.82
N ILE A 179 -14.85 -4.70 7.72
CA ILE A 179 -15.98 -5.57 8.01
C ILE A 179 -16.92 -5.56 6.80
N LYS A 180 -17.41 -6.74 6.40
CA LYS A 180 -18.42 -6.83 5.35
C LYS A 180 -19.71 -6.17 5.80
N SER A 181 -20.48 -5.68 4.83
CA SER A 181 -21.81 -5.15 5.05
C SER A 181 -22.74 -6.19 5.70
N SER A 182 -23.78 -5.69 6.36
CA SER A 182 -24.84 -6.53 6.93
C SER A 182 -24.34 -7.54 7.97
N ILE A 183 -23.27 -7.19 8.71
CA ILE A 183 -22.75 -7.95 9.85
C ILE A 183 -22.84 -7.11 11.12
N LEU A 184 -23.40 -7.71 12.17
CA LEU A 184 -23.38 -7.16 13.51
C LEU A 184 -22.43 -7.95 14.39
N THR A 185 -21.83 -7.27 15.36
CA THR A 185 -20.97 -7.91 16.36
C THR A 185 -21.39 -7.49 17.77
N THR A 186 -21.30 -8.40 18.73
CA THR A 186 -21.43 -8.11 20.16
C THR A 186 -20.51 -9.03 20.94
N GLY A 187 -19.97 -8.54 22.04
CA GLY A 187 -19.07 -9.31 22.89
C GLY A 187 -18.02 -8.42 23.53
N SER A 188 -17.69 -8.75 24.78
CA SER A 188 -16.63 -8.07 25.50
C SER A 188 -15.28 -8.66 25.14
N VAL A 189 -14.23 -7.84 25.15
CA VAL A 189 -12.88 -8.23 24.73
C VAL A 189 -11.87 -7.94 25.83
N ASN A 190 -10.93 -8.87 26.05
CA ASN A 190 -9.73 -8.64 26.89
C ASN A 190 -8.52 -8.23 26.04
N GLU A 191 -7.39 -7.96 26.70
CA GLU A 191 -6.15 -7.53 26.03
C GLU A 191 -5.53 -8.61 25.12
N GLN A 192 -5.87 -9.89 25.36
CA GLN A 192 -5.43 -11.06 24.59
C GLN A 192 -6.32 -11.32 23.36
N GLY A 193 -7.45 -10.63 23.27
CA GLY A 193 -8.42 -10.76 22.18
C GLY A 193 -9.47 -11.84 22.39
N ASP A 194 -9.58 -12.42 23.58
CA ASP A 194 -10.65 -13.35 23.91
C ASP A 194 -11.98 -12.62 24.04
N ILE A 195 -13.05 -13.27 23.56
CA ILE A 195 -14.39 -12.71 23.48
C ILE A 195 -15.27 -13.39 24.54
N PHE A 196 -15.82 -12.60 25.47
CA PHE A 196 -16.67 -13.12 26.55
C PHE A 196 -18.15 -12.81 26.35
N SER A 197 -18.99 -13.69 26.89
CA SER A 197 -20.46 -13.60 26.92
C SER A 197 -20.96 -12.29 27.54
N VAL A 198 -22.12 -11.82 27.07
CA VAL A 198 -22.80 -10.61 27.56
C VAL A 198 -24.03 -10.91 28.43
N SER A 199 -24.19 -12.16 28.88
CA SER A 199 -25.36 -12.75 29.57
C SER A 199 -26.50 -13.18 28.64
N LYS A 200 -27.19 -14.25 29.06
CA LYS A 200 -28.30 -14.88 28.34
C LYS A 200 -29.42 -13.88 27.99
N ASN A 201 -29.93 -13.12 28.96
CA ASN A 201 -31.06 -12.22 28.72
C ASN A 201 -30.71 -11.13 27.68
N ILE A 202 -29.51 -10.55 27.82
CA ILE A 202 -29.03 -9.48 26.93
C ILE A 202 -28.80 -10.03 25.52
N ILE A 203 -28.20 -11.21 25.37
CA ILE A 203 -27.97 -11.77 24.03
C ILE A 203 -29.28 -12.14 23.34
N GLU A 204 -30.26 -12.67 24.07
CA GLU A 204 -31.57 -12.99 23.51
C GLU A 204 -32.25 -11.73 22.94
N GLN A 205 -32.22 -10.61 23.69
CA GLN A 205 -32.75 -9.33 23.23
C GLN A 205 -31.97 -8.77 22.03
N LYS A 206 -30.64 -8.73 22.10
CA LYS A 206 -29.79 -8.25 20.98
C LYS A 206 -29.96 -9.10 19.73
N THR A 207 -30.22 -10.39 19.88
CA THR A 207 -30.50 -11.29 18.75
C THR A 207 -31.82 -10.93 18.07
N LYS A 208 -32.87 -10.55 18.83
CA LYS A 208 -34.09 -10.02 18.23
C LYS A 208 -33.80 -8.76 17.42
N VAL A 209 -33.03 -7.81 17.96
CA VAL A 209 -32.63 -6.60 17.23
C VAL A 209 -31.93 -6.95 15.92
N ALA A 210 -30.97 -7.87 15.95
CA ALA A 210 -30.28 -8.34 14.75
C ALA A 210 -31.25 -8.99 13.75
N PHE A 211 -32.19 -9.82 14.21
CA PHE A 211 -33.17 -10.51 13.38
C PHE A 211 -34.08 -9.56 12.62
N TYR A 212 -34.56 -8.50 13.29
CA TYR A 212 -35.42 -7.48 12.69
C TYR A 212 -34.66 -6.38 11.94
N SER A 213 -33.36 -6.55 11.70
CA SER A 213 -32.53 -5.62 10.93
C SER A 213 -32.11 -6.16 9.56
N ASN A 214 -31.50 -5.32 8.72
CA ASN A 214 -30.91 -5.70 7.42
C ASN A 214 -29.70 -6.65 7.54
N THR A 215 -29.31 -7.01 8.75
CA THR A 215 -28.16 -7.89 9.04
C THR A 215 -28.38 -9.30 8.54
N GLN A 216 -27.39 -9.88 7.88
CA GLN A 216 -27.40 -11.30 7.48
C GLN A 216 -26.64 -12.19 8.46
N LYS A 217 -25.62 -11.64 9.14
CA LYS A 217 -24.79 -12.38 10.09
C LYS A 217 -24.66 -11.65 11.40
N PHE A 218 -24.85 -12.36 12.51
CA PHE A 218 -24.63 -11.84 13.84
C PHE A 218 -23.52 -12.62 14.55
N VAL A 219 -22.41 -11.92 14.80
CA VAL A 219 -21.23 -12.45 15.47
C VAL A 219 -21.36 -12.23 16.97
N VAL A 220 -21.28 -13.31 17.73
CA VAL A 220 -21.49 -13.37 19.18
C VAL A 220 -20.37 -14.19 19.83
N ALA A 221 -20.19 -14.09 21.14
CA ALA A 221 -19.30 -15.00 21.87
C ALA A 221 -19.74 -16.46 21.66
N GLU A 222 -18.81 -17.42 21.59
CA GLU A 222 -19.15 -18.83 21.35
C GLU A 222 -20.13 -19.38 22.41
N GLU A 223 -19.98 -18.98 23.66
CA GLU A 223 -20.89 -19.33 24.77
C GLU A 223 -22.33 -18.84 24.55
N ASP A 224 -22.49 -17.71 23.86
CA ASP A 224 -23.77 -17.04 23.61
C ASP A 224 -24.51 -17.58 22.38
N LYS A 225 -23.82 -18.35 21.54
CA LYS A 225 -24.30 -18.86 20.25
C LYS A 225 -25.57 -19.70 20.36
N ILE A 226 -25.68 -20.55 21.38
CA ILE A 226 -26.83 -21.44 21.54
C ILE A 226 -28.09 -20.63 21.88
N PHE A 227 -27.97 -19.65 22.77
CA PHE A 227 -29.07 -18.77 23.16
C PHE A 227 -29.55 -17.93 21.96
N ALA A 228 -28.61 -17.33 21.21
CA ALA A 228 -28.93 -16.59 19.99
C ALA A 228 -29.62 -17.48 18.94
N LYS A 229 -29.10 -18.69 18.66
CA LYS A 229 -29.73 -19.62 17.70
C LYS A 229 -31.15 -20.02 18.11
N ASN A 230 -31.42 -20.18 19.40
CA ASN A 230 -32.76 -20.50 19.89
C ASN A 230 -33.75 -19.36 19.60
N ILE A 231 -33.36 -18.11 19.81
CA ILE A 231 -34.20 -16.94 19.46
C ILE A 231 -34.43 -16.85 17.95
N VAL A 232 -33.40 -17.05 17.13
CA VAL A 232 -33.57 -17.07 15.67
C VAL A 232 -34.57 -18.14 15.25
N LYS A 233 -34.47 -19.36 15.78
CA LYS A 233 -35.43 -20.44 15.50
C LYS A 233 -36.85 -20.08 15.93
N GLN A 234 -37.03 -19.41 17.07
CA GLN A 234 -38.34 -18.97 17.54
C GLN A 234 -38.96 -17.93 16.60
N GLU A 235 -38.17 -16.94 16.17
CA GLU A 235 -38.65 -15.89 15.26
C GLU A 235 -38.85 -16.41 13.82
N GLN A 236 -38.06 -17.40 13.38
CA GLN A 236 -38.24 -18.08 12.10
C GLN A 236 -39.57 -18.85 12.00
N LYS A 237 -40.17 -19.29 13.13
CA LYS A 237 -41.52 -19.85 13.10
C LYS A 237 -42.56 -18.83 12.62
N LYS A 238 -42.32 -17.54 12.87
CA LYS A 238 -43.18 -16.43 12.42
C LYS A 238 -42.78 -15.93 11.03
N TYR A 239 -41.47 -15.93 10.75
CA TYR A 239 -40.89 -15.42 9.50
C TYR A 239 -39.95 -16.47 8.89
N PRO A 240 -40.49 -17.51 8.22
CA PRO A 240 -39.71 -18.68 7.78
C PRO A 240 -38.65 -18.34 6.73
N ASN A 241 -38.86 -17.30 5.93
CA ASN A 241 -37.93 -16.88 4.89
C ASN A 241 -36.79 -15.98 5.43
N ARG A 242 -36.89 -15.50 6.68
CA ARG A 242 -35.85 -14.68 7.29
C ARG A 242 -34.69 -15.56 7.76
N ASN A 243 -33.59 -15.50 7.03
CA ASN A 243 -32.35 -16.19 7.40
C ASN A 243 -31.36 -15.23 8.07
N LEU A 244 -31.14 -15.37 9.38
CA LEU A 244 -30.06 -14.71 10.11
C LEU A 244 -29.05 -15.78 10.56
N GLU A 245 -27.82 -15.71 10.08
CA GLU A 245 -26.76 -16.61 10.48
C GLU A 245 -26.15 -16.16 11.82
N ILE A 246 -26.10 -17.05 12.80
CA ILE A 246 -25.42 -16.81 14.07
C ILE A 246 -24.03 -17.44 14.04
N ILE A 247 -23.01 -16.61 14.17
CA ILE A 247 -21.61 -16.99 14.22
C ILE A 247 -21.11 -16.83 15.65
N GLY A 248 -20.76 -17.94 16.30
CA GLY A 248 -20.05 -17.90 17.57
C GLY A 248 -18.54 -17.84 17.32
N VAL A 249 -17.85 -17.04 18.11
CA VAL A 249 -16.38 -16.88 18.08
C VAL A 249 -15.84 -16.78 19.50
N SER A 250 -14.67 -17.35 19.74
CA SER A 250 -14.01 -17.33 21.05
C SER A 250 -12.92 -16.27 21.14
N ASN A 251 -12.33 -15.89 20.01
CA ASN A 251 -11.21 -14.96 19.95
C ASN A 251 -11.27 -14.08 18.69
N LEU A 252 -10.82 -12.83 18.79
CA LEU A 252 -10.79 -11.87 17.69
C LEU A 252 -10.01 -12.35 16.47
N ASN A 253 -8.97 -13.17 16.65
CA ASN A 253 -8.22 -13.75 15.54
C ASN A 253 -9.11 -14.60 14.63
N GLU A 254 -10.13 -15.28 15.18
CA GLU A 254 -11.11 -16.02 14.37
C GLU A 254 -11.91 -15.07 13.46
N ILE A 255 -12.29 -13.89 13.96
CA ILE A 255 -12.99 -12.88 13.16
C ILE A 255 -12.10 -12.41 12.00
N PHE A 256 -10.83 -12.08 12.27
CA PHE A 256 -9.91 -11.56 11.24
C PHE A 256 -9.46 -12.62 10.21
N ASN A 257 -9.49 -13.90 10.59
CA ASN A 257 -9.21 -15.01 9.67
C ASN A 257 -10.40 -15.40 8.80
N ARG A 258 -11.62 -15.00 9.18
CA ARG A 258 -12.86 -15.32 8.46
C ARG A 258 -13.16 -14.32 7.34
N ARG A 259 -12.89 -14.75 6.10
CA ARG A 259 -13.17 -13.96 4.87
C ARG A 259 -14.65 -13.73 4.61
N ASP A 260 -15.51 -14.46 5.30
CA ASP A 260 -16.95 -14.30 5.27
C ASP A 260 -17.47 -13.25 6.27
N ILE A 261 -16.59 -12.71 7.12
CA ILE A 261 -16.84 -11.61 8.06
C ILE A 261 -16.02 -10.37 7.69
N ILE A 262 -14.72 -10.56 7.45
CA ILE A 262 -13.77 -9.51 7.12
C ILE A 262 -13.38 -9.59 5.65
N GLU A 263 -13.55 -8.48 4.94
CA GLU A 263 -13.02 -8.26 3.61
C GLU A 263 -11.59 -7.71 3.69
N ILE A 264 -10.64 -8.40 3.05
CA ILE A 264 -9.29 -7.90 2.85
C ILE A 264 -9.10 -7.59 1.38
N LYS A 265 -8.80 -6.32 1.07
CA LYS A 265 -8.55 -5.83 -0.29
C LYS A 265 -7.17 -5.22 -0.35
N LYS A 266 -6.39 -5.58 -1.38
CA LYS A 266 -5.14 -4.89 -1.70
C LYS A 266 -5.48 -3.58 -2.40
N GLN A 267 -4.88 -2.48 -1.95
CA GLN A 267 -4.90 -1.22 -2.67
C GLN A 267 -4.13 -1.37 -3.98
N ASN A 268 -4.53 -0.64 -5.01
CA ASN A 268 -3.75 -0.58 -6.26
C ASN A 268 -2.35 0.00 -5.94
N PRO A 269 -1.25 -0.73 -6.23
CA PRO A 269 0.11 -0.31 -5.90
C PRO A 269 0.48 1.08 -6.44
N ILE A 270 -0.04 1.45 -7.61
CA ILE A 270 0.19 2.76 -8.23
C ILE A 270 -0.49 3.86 -7.41
N SER A 271 -1.75 3.67 -7.05
CA SER A 271 -2.52 4.63 -6.23
C SER A 271 -1.94 4.80 -4.83
N TRP A 272 -1.38 3.71 -4.28
CA TRP A 272 -0.72 3.71 -2.99
C TRP A 272 0.66 4.38 -3.05
N GLY A 273 1.45 4.07 -4.09
CA GLY A 273 2.76 4.67 -4.34
C GLY A 273 2.67 6.18 -4.56
N SER A 274 1.66 6.64 -5.32
CA SER A 274 1.46 8.07 -5.57
C SER A 274 1.14 8.85 -4.28
N LYS A 275 0.32 8.31 -3.38
CA LYS A 275 0.08 8.91 -2.05
C LYS A 275 1.37 9.04 -1.24
N LYS A 276 2.22 8.01 -1.25
CA LYS A 276 3.52 8.05 -0.55
C LYS A 276 4.49 9.08 -1.13
N VAL A 277 4.53 9.22 -2.45
CA VAL A 277 5.31 10.25 -3.13
C VAL A 277 4.83 11.64 -2.74
N LEU A 278 3.50 11.86 -2.75
CA LEU A 278 2.90 13.13 -2.35
C LEU A 278 3.15 13.49 -0.88
N LYS A 279 3.24 12.50 0.01
CA LYS A 279 3.56 12.71 1.43
C LYS A 279 5.04 13.04 1.65
N ASN A 280 5.94 12.52 0.82
CA ASN A 280 7.39 12.64 0.96
C ASN A 280 8.04 13.37 -0.23
N LYS A 281 7.40 14.42 -0.75
CA LYS A 281 7.82 15.12 -1.98
C LYS A 281 9.30 15.47 -1.96
N ILE A 282 9.80 16.06 -0.87
CA ILE A 282 11.19 16.50 -0.72
C ILE A 282 12.19 15.35 -0.91
N ALA A 283 11.93 14.21 -0.26
CA ALA A 283 12.82 13.04 -0.35
C ALA A 283 12.82 12.41 -1.74
N VAL A 284 11.66 12.41 -2.42
CA VAL A 284 11.56 11.88 -3.78
C VAL A 284 12.21 12.83 -4.78
N THR A 285 12.02 14.14 -4.64
CA THR A 285 12.68 15.14 -5.50
C THR A 285 14.19 15.13 -5.31
N SER A 286 14.68 14.98 -4.08
CA SER A 286 16.12 14.90 -3.83
C SER A 286 16.74 13.62 -4.40
N LEU A 287 16.04 12.48 -4.27
CA LEU A 287 16.46 11.22 -4.89
C LEU A 287 16.49 11.34 -6.43
N ALA A 288 15.45 11.92 -7.03
CA ALA A 288 15.40 12.14 -8.48
C ALA A 288 16.53 13.06 -8.96
N ALA A 289 16.81 14.14 -8.22
CA ALA A 289 17.93 15.04 -8.52
C ALA A 289 19.28 14.31 -8.40
N LEU A 290 19.47 13.51 -7.35
CA LEU A 290 20.68 12.70 -7.16
C LEU A 290 20.87 11.71 -8.31
N LEU A 291 19.83 10.98 -8.69
CA LEU A 291 19.88 10.05 -9.82
C LEU A 291 20.16 10.76 -11.15
N THR A 292 19.65 11.98 -11.32
CA THR A 292 19.94 12.79 -12.51
C THR A 292 21.40 13.22 -12.55
N ILE A 293 21.96 13.67 -11.42
CA ILE A 293 23.38 14.03 -11.28
C ILE A 293 24.27 12.80 -11.53
N LEU A 294 23.94 11.65 -10.93
CA LEU A 294 24.67 10.40 -11.16
C LEU A 294 24.60 9.95 -12.61
N GLY A 295 23.43 10.06 -13.25
CA GLY A 295 23.25 9.81 -14.68
C GLY A 295 24.14 10.74 -15.51
N PHE A 296 24.15 12.04 -15.22
CA PHE A 296 24.98 13.01 -15.92
C PHE A 296 26.48 12.70 -15.78
N ILE A 297 26.95 12.36 -14.57
CA ILE A 297 28.35 11.95 -14.32
C ILE A 297 28.69 10.68 -15.12
N TYR A 298 27.77 9.72 -15.22
CA TYR A 298 27.98 8.51 -16.00
C TYR A 298 28.05 8.78 -17.51
N PHE A 299 27.23 9.71 -18.02
CA PHE A 299 27.21 10.08 -19.44
C PHE A 299 28.34 11.02 -19.87
N ASP A 300 28.87 11.89 -18.99
CA ASP A 300 29.97 12.83 -19.30
C ASP A 300 31.37 12.20 -19.24
N LYS A 301 31.45 10.86 -19.17
CA LYS A 301 32.72 10.16 -19.23
C LYS A 301 33.21 10.16 -20.68
N ASP A 302 34.18 11.03 -20.96
CA ASP A 302 34.90 11.03 -22.23
C ASP A 302 35.68 9.71 -22.35
N VAL A 303 35.21 8.84 -23.22
CA VAL A 303 35.84 7.53 -23.50
C VAL A 303 36.62 7.54 -24.81
N ASN A 304 36.79 8.71 -25.44
CA ASN A 304 37.44 8.83 -26.73
C ASN A 304 38.95 9.01 -26.58
N PRO A 305 39.81 8.13 -27.15
CA PRO A 305 41.25 8.34 -27.18
C PRO A 305 41.60 9.66 -27.87
N VAL A 306 42.48 10.46 -27.25
CA VAL A 306 42.98 11.73 -27.81
C VAL A 306 44.50 11.80 -27.76
N SER A 307 45.14 11.15 -26.78
CA SER A 307 46.60 11.15 -26.67
C SER A 307 47.13 9.81 -26.19
N VAL A 308 48.41 9.55 -26.49
CA VAL A 308 49.15 8.43 -25.91
C VAL A 308 50.37 8.98 -25.17
N GLU A 309 50.48 8.61 -23.89
CA GLU A 309 51.69 8.84 -23.11
C GLU A 309 52.49 7.54 -23.03
N ILE A 310 53.79 7.64 -23.34
CA ILE A 310 54.70 6.50 -23.26
C ILE A 310 55.46 6.58 -21.93
N VAL A 311 55.23 5.61 -21.05
CA VAL A 311 55.88 5.56 -19.73
C VAL A 311 56.54 4.21 -19.54
N LYS A 312 57.89 4.21 -19.51
CA LYS A 312 58.73 3.01 -19.39
C LYS A 312 58.40 1.99 -20.49
N ASP A 313 57.65 0.95 -20.13
CA ASP A 313 57.30 -0.23 -20.94
C ASP A 313 55.79 -0.28 -21.20
N ALA A 314 55.13 0.88 -21.32
CA ALA A 314 53.70 0.93 -21.56
C ALA A 314 53.26 2.15 -22.36
N PHE A 315 52.25 1.92 -23.20
CA PHE A 315 51.41 2.95 -23.79
C PHE A 315 50.20 3.19 -22.88
N LEU A 316 50.06 4.42 -22.41
CA LEU A 316 48.89 4.91 -21.67
C LEU A 316 48.03 5.71 -22.63
N VAL A 317 46.90 5.13 -23.05
CA VAL A 317 45.95 5.84 -23.92
C VAL A 317 45.02 6.67 -23.07
N LYS A 318 44.90 7.95 -23.42
CA LYS A 318 44.19 8.94 -22.62
C LYS A 318 43.16 9.71 -23.43
N ASN A 319 42.13 10.17 -22.73
CA ASN A 319 41.08 11.02 -23.29
C ASN A 319 41.48 12.52 -23.33
N SER A 320 40.56 13.41 -23.72
CA SER A 320 40.85 14.85 -23.81
C SER A 320 41.10 15.50 -22.44
N LYS A 321 40.66 14.85 -21.36
CA LYS A 321 40.86 15.25 -19.96
C LYS A 321 42.14 14.63 -19.35
N ASN A 322 42.98 13.96 -20.15
CA ASN A 322 44.22 13.29 -19.72
C ASN A 322 43.99 12.10 -18.75
N GLU A 323 42.77 11.55 -18.71
CA GLU A 323 42.44 10.34 -17.94
C GLU A 323 42.84 9.10 -18.73
N ILE A 324 43.40 8.10 -18.05
CA ILE A 324 43.81 6.83 -18.69
C ILE A 324 42.56 6.01 -19.00
N LEU A 325 42.32 5.75 -20.28
CA LEU A 325 41.26 4.87 -20.75
C LEU A 325 41.67 3.40 -20.63
N TRP A 326 42.88 3.08 -21.08
CA TRP A 326 43.46 1.75 -21.00
C TRP A 326 44.98 1.80 -21.20
N LYS A 327 45.64 0.69 -20.86
CA LYS A 327 47.10 0.52 -20.90
C LYS A 327 47.44 -0.69 -21.76
N LYS A 328 48.48 -0.58 -22.60
CA LYS A 328 49.13 -1.72 -23.27
C LYS A 328 50.61 -1.76 -22.92
N GLU A 329 51.07 -2.92 -22.49
CA GLU A 329 52.48 -3.14 -22.19
C GLU A 329 53.26 -3.34 -23.49
N THR A 330 54.47 -2.79 -23.53
CA THR A 330 55.38 -2.83 -24.69
C THR A 330 56.81 -2.92 -24.20
N VAL A 331 57.70 -3.58 -24.95
CA VAL A 331 59.13 -3.59 -24.61
C VAL A 331 59.78 -2.41 -25.32
N LEU A 332 60.06 -1.33 -24.59
CA LEU A 332 60.55 -0.06 -25.16
C LEU A 332 62.08 0.09 -25.12
N LEU A 333 62.76 -0.92 -24.59
CA LEU A 333 64.14 -0.84 -24.11
C LEU A 333 65.19 -0.42 -25.15
N GLU A 334 64.88 -0.38 -26.45
CA GLU A 334 65.85 -0.06 -27.50
C GLU A 334 65.47 1.12 -28.41
N ALA A 335 64.19 1.50 -28.52
CA ALA A 335 63.74 2.49 -29.52
C ALA A 335 64.33 3.90 -29.30
N GLN A 336 64.47 4.32 -28.04
CA GLN A 336 65.02 5.63 -27.68
C GLN A 336 66.54 5.72 -27.90
N GLN A 337 67.26 4.59 -27.90
CA GLN A 337 68.70 4.59 -28.18
C GLN A 337 69.02 4.91 -29.65
N TYR A 338 68.08 4.67 -30.56
CA TYR A 338 68.27 4.90 -32.00
C TYR A 338 67.78 6.28 -32.49
N GLY A 339 67.39 7.19 -31.58
CA GLY A 339 67.02 8.57 -31.94
C GLY A 339 65.67 8.71 -32.65
N PHE A 340 64.81 7.67 -32.63
CA PHE A 340 63.49 7.76 -33.22
C PHE A 340 62.56 8.64 -32.37
N ALA A 341 61.86 9.57 -33.01
CA ALA A 341 60.82 10.35 -32.34
C ALA A 341 59.64 9.44 -31.97
N PRO A 342 59.25 9.34 -30.68
CA PRO A 342 58.22 8.41 -30.21
C PRO A 342 56.85 8.60 -30.87
N TYR A 343 56.57 9.79 -31.41
CA TYR A 343 55.33 10.15 -32.09
C TYR A 343 55.12 9.44 -33.43
N ASN A 344 56.14 8.76 -33.98
CA ASN A 344 56.01 8.06 -35.26
C ASN A 344 55.41 6.66 -35.12
N PHE A 345 55.36 6.08 -33.92
CA PHE A 345 54.95 4.67 -33.73
C PHE A 345 53.48 4.48 -33.37
N TYR A 346 52.69 5.55 -33.31
CA TYR A 346 51.26 5.45 -33.05
C TYR A 346 50.45 6.50 -33.80
N ARG A 347 49.16 6.21 -34.04
CA ARG A 347 48.17 7.18 -34.52
C ARG A 347 46.86 7.00 -33.80
N ILE A 348 46.15 8.11 -33.60
CA ILE A 348 44.80 8.15 -33.05
C ILE A 348 43.93 8.77 -34.13
N LEU A 349 42.98 8.00 -34.66
CA LEU A 349 42.04 8.46 -35.67
C LEU A 349 40.78 7.61 -35.65
N ASP A 350 39.68 8.16 -36.13
CA ASP A 350 38.42 7.46 -36.36
C ASP A 350 38.48 6.77 -37.73
N VAL A 351 38.87 5.49 -37.73
CA VAL A 351 39.14 4.71 -38.94
C VAL A 351 37.85 4.30 -39.64
N ASP A 352 36.77 4.09 -38.88
CA ASP A 352 35.47 3.65 -39.43
C ASP A 352 34.39 4.73 -39.46
N ASN A 353 34.73 5.97 -39.07
CA ASN A 353 33.84 7.13 -39.02
C ASN A 353 32.65 6.94 -38.04
N ASP A 354 32.83 6.25 -36.92
CA ASP A 354 31.80 6.04 -35.88
C ASP A 354 31.75 7.16 -34.81
N GLY A 355 32.65 8.14 -34.92
CA GLY A 355 32.82 9.24 -33.98
C GLY A 355 33.71 8.90 -32.78
N LYS A 356 34.33 7.71 -32.74
CA LYS A 356 35.29 7.31 -31.70
C LYS A 356 36.60 6.92 -32.34
N ASN A 357 37.67 7.51 -31.83
CA ASN A 357 39.01 7.25 -32.30
C ASN A 357 39.46 5.84 -31.88
N GLU A 358 40.07 5.15 -32.84
CA GLU A 358 40.94 4.00 -32.59
C GLU A 358 42.38 4.42 -32.44
N VAL A 359 43.18 3.50 -31.91
CA VAL A 359 44.60 3.71 -31.73
C VAL A 359 45.38 2.63 -32.48
N ILE A 360 46.16 3.08 -33.46
CA ILE A 360 47.08 2.24 -34.22
C ILE A 360 48.45 2.34 -33.56
N PHE A 361 49.11 1.21 -33.35
CA PHE A 361 50.48 1.13 -32.87
C PHE A 361 51.33 0.25 -33.77
N VAL A 362 52.60 0.63 -33.93
CA VAL A 362 53.66 -0.28 -34.37
C VAL A 362 54.10 -1.11 -33.17
N HIS A 363 54.09 -2.44 -33.29
CA HIS A 363 54.64 -3.33 -32.28
C HIS A 363 56.14 -3.10 -32.13
N LEU A 364 56.56 -2.53 -31.01
CA LEU A 364 57.96 -2.19 -30.77
C LEU A 364 58.88 -3.41 -30.61
N ASN A 365 58.34 -4.58 -30.26
CA ASN A 365 59.13 -5.79 -30.04
C ASN A 365 59.77 -6.33 -31.34
N ASN A 366 59.17 -6.06 -32.49
CA ASN A 366 59.68 -6.54 -33.78
C ASN A 366 59.74 -5.44 -34.84
N TYR A 367 59.06 -4.30 -34.63
CA TYR A 367 58.77 -3.27 -35.63
C TYR A 367 58.20 -3.82 -36.95
N LYS A 368 57.73 -5.06 -36.99
CA LYS A 368 57.22 -5.74 -38.20
C LYS A 368 55.70 -5.82 -38.23
N SER A 369 55.04 -5.48 -37.11
CA SER A 369 53.59 -5.54 -37.03
C SER A 369 52.93 -4.24 -36.62
N LEU A 370 51.72 -4.02 -37.14
CA LEU A 370 50.77 -2.99 -36.75
C LEU A 370 49.63 -3.64 -35.98
N ALA A 371 49.08 -2.94 -34.99
CA ALA A 371 47.84 -3.31 -34.34
C ALA A 371 46.93 -2.10 -34.20
N LEU A 372 45.66 -2.29 -34.52
CA LEU A 372 44.57 -1.34 -34.38
C LEU A 372 43.72 -1.76 -33.17
N PHE A 373 43.61 -0.88 -32.18
CA PHE A 373 42.77 -1.09 -30.99
C PHE A 373 41.59 -0.13 -31.00
N ASN A 374 40.40 -0.60 -30.62
CA ASN A 374 39.25 0.27 -30.44
C ASN A 374 39.42 1.22 -29.23
N TYR A 375 38.47 2.13 -29.04
CA TYR A 375 38.46 3.07 -27.92
C TYR A 375 38.49 2.41 -26.52
N LYS A 376 38.15 1.11 -26.40
CA LYS A 376 38.23 0.32 -25.16
C LYS A 376 39.56 -0.44 -24.99
N GLY A 377 40.43 -0.42 -25.99
CA GLY A 377 41.70 -1.15 -25.97
C GLY A 377 41.59 -2.62 -26.41
N GLU A 378 40.48 -2.99 -27.05
CA GLU A 378 40.28 -4.31 -27.66
C GLU A 378 40.87 -4.30 -29.07
N LEU A 379 41.58 -5.37 -29.45
CA LEU A 379 42.21 -5.50 -30.76
C LEU A 379 41.12 -5.64 -31.85
N LYS A 380 41.07 -4.71 -32.81
CA LYS A 380 40.21 -4.80 -34.01
C LYS A 380 40.91 -5.54 -35.14
N TRP A 381 42.19 -5.25 -35.33
CA TRP A 381 42.97 -5.76 -36.45
C TRP A 381 44.45 -5.73 -36.11
N ASP A 382 45.20 -6.70 -36.64
CA ASP A 382 46.65 -6.73 -36.64
C ASP A 382 47.19 -7.08 -38.02
N TYR A 383 48.40 -6.59 -38.31
CA TYR A 383 49.12 -6.91 -39.54
C TYR A 383 50.56 -7.17 -39.21
N ASN A 384 51.12 -8.21 -39.80
CA ASN A 384 52.53 -8.52 -39.69
C ASN A 384 53.11 -8.58 -41.10
N HIS A 385 54.04 -7.67 -41.40
CA HIS A 385 54.66 -7.57 -42.70
C HIS A 385 55.58 -8.78 -42.93
N LYS A 386 55.17 -9.66 -43.85
CA LYS A 386 55.88 -10.90 -44.19
C LYS A 386 56.46 -10.87 -45.62
N ASP A 387 56.30 -9.76 -46.32
CA ASP A 387 56.59 -9.71 -47.75
C ASP A 387 58.09 -9.65 -48.02
N SER A 388 58.51 -10.35 -49.09
CA SER A 388 59.79 -10.13 -49.74
C SER A 388 59.56 -9.21 -50.94
N VAL A 389 60.41 -8.19 -51.11
CA VAL A 389 60.33 -7.33 -52.29
C VAL A 389 61.13 -8.01 -53.41
N GLU A 390 60.44 -8.45 -54.47
CA GLU A 390 61.07 -9.08 -55.63
C GLU A 390 60.95 -8.16 -56.84
N THR A 391 62.10 -7.80 -57.41
CA THR A 391 62.21 -7.06 -58.68
C THR A 391 62.60 -8.05 -59.78
N SER A 392 62.58 -7.61 -61.04
CA SER A 392 63.02 -8.42 -62.18
C SER A 392 64.51 -8.83 -62.12
N TYR A 393 65.28 -8.26 -61.18
CA TYR A 393 66.73 -8.50 -61.05
C TYR A 393 67.14 -9.06 -59.68
N GLU A 394 66.38 -8.80 -58.60
CA GLU A 394 66.75 -9.19 -57.24
C GLU A 394 65.53 -9.48 -56.35
N LYS A 395 65.67 -10.48 -55.46
CA LYS A 395 64.71 -10.79 -54.39
C LYS A 395 65.26 -10.36 -53.03
N PHE A 396 64.71 -9.28 -52.49
CA PHE A 396 64.99 -8.83 -51.12
C PHE A 396 64.11 -9.57 -50.13
N ILE A 397 64.69 -10.60 -49.51
CA ILE A 397 64.18 -11.18 -48.27
C ILE A 397 64.69 -10.30 -47.13
N GLY A 398 64.07 -9.13 -46.98
CA GLY A 398 64.48 -8.10 -46.03
C GLY A 398 63.81 -8.23 -44.67
N ASN A 399 64.54 -7.88 -43.62
CA ASN A 399 63.93 -7.49 -42.35
C ASN A 399 63.31 -6.10 -42.52
N PHE A 400 62.10 -6.03 -43.06
CA PHE A 400 61.36 -4.77 -43.11
C PHE A 400 60.88 -4.38 -41.72
N TYR A 401 60.96 -3.09 -41.43
CA TYR A 401 60.52 -2.49 -40.18
C TYR A 401 59.68 -1.25 -40.49
N PHE A 402 58.61 -1.04 -39.73
CA PHE A 402 57.84 0.18 -39.77
C PHE A 402 58.66 1.31 -39.14
N ASN A 403 59.15 2.23 -39.97
CA ASN A 403 59.87 3.42 -39.55
C ASN A 403 58.96 4.53 -38.99
N GLY A 404 57.65 4.36 -39.17
CA GLY A 404 56.63 5.26 -38.66
C GLY A 404 55.31 5.06 -39.38
N ILE A 405 54.27 5.64 -38.81
CA ILE A 405 52.96 5.83 -39.43
C ILE A 405 52.90 7.30 -39.82
N ILE A 406 52.50 7.60 -41.06
CA ILE A 406 52.38 8.96 -41.58
C ILE A 406 50.96 9.11 -42.12
N ASP A 407 50.30 10.21 -41.77
CA ASP A 407 48.99 10.55 -42.31
C ASP A 407 49.21 11.28 -43.64
N THR A 408 48.55 10.80 -44.70
CA THR A 408 48.54 11.49 -45.99
C THR A 408 47.18 12.15 -46.18
N VAL A 409 47.14 13.47 -46.30
CA VAL A 409 45.92 14.19 -46.67
C VAL A 409 45.82 14.19 -48.20
N HIS A 410 44.82 13.51 -48.74
CA HIS A 410 44.52 13.60 -50.17
C HIS A 410 43.59 14.78 -50.43
N SER A 411 44.16 15.94 -50.78
CA SER A 411 43.42 16.98 -51.50
C SER A 411 43.41 16.61 -52.98
N ASP A 412 42.24 16.45 -53.57
CA ASP A 412 41.98 16.07 -54.97
C ASP A 412 43.22 16.00 -55.90
N ASN A 413 43.74 14.77 -56.06
CA ASN A 413 44.70 14.34 -57.08
C ASN A 413 46.08 15.01 -57.14
N LYS A 414 46.63 15.52 -56.04
CA LYS A 414 48.09 15.69 -55.90
C LYS A 414 48.58 15.23 -54.53
N ILE A 415 49.39 14.18 -54.52
CA ILE A 415 50.10 13.71 -53.32
C ILE A 415 51.14 14.79 -52.99
N ALA A 416 51.05 15.39 -51.80
CA ALA A 416 52.04 16.30 -51.24
C ALA A 416 52.83 15.59 -50.15
#